data_AF-A0A948DN87-F1
#
_entry.id   AF-A0A948DN87-F1
#
_cell.length_a   1.000
_cell.length_b   1.000
_cell.length_c   1.000
_cell.angle_alpha   90.00
_cell.angle_beta   90.00
_cell.angle_gamma   90.00
#
_symmetry.space_group_name_H-M   'P 1'
#
loop_
_entity.id
_entity.type
_entity.pdbx_description
1 polymer ?
#
loop_
_entity_poly.entity_id
_entity_poly.type
_entity_poly.pdbx_seq_one_letter_code
_entity_poly.pdbx_strand_id
1 'polypeptide(L)'
;YERAVAKGVKIYPELFVAGLCIEEGQCHGVVALDMKTGELIPVSAGVTFFGTGGYGRVYQHSTNALINTGSGIGMAYQAGLPLKDMEFVQFHPTSLIGTNILMTEGCRGEGAYLLNNQGERFMQRYVPSAMELAPRDIVSRCIQTEMDEGRGFEHPLGRYIQLDLRHLGSKKIIERLPGIRNICIDFIGIDPVLEPIPIMPCQHYSMGGIDVDKRCASELPGFYAGGECACVSVHGANRLGGNSLLDTIVFGKLGAQAIGEDLEDGVPRPDEKAILRLKDKVEEKFRRLAAPGAEKPYRIHAELGAVMNEKVGIFRTREELEQALDKLIELKRRYGDVGVSSPVRYMNYELTAALELEAMLDVSHTIILGAILREESRGAHFRTDFKTRNDGDWLKHTIARMGDDGSPVLSFKDVTITRYQPTERKY
;
A
#
# COMPACT_ATOMS: atom_id res chain seq x y z
N TYR A 1 12.97 17.34 4.29
CA TYR A 1 14.25 17.40 3.57
C TYR A 1 15.15 18.52 4.09
N GLU A 2 14.76 19.79 3.98
CA GLU A 2 15.57 20.95 4.40
C GLU A 2 16.11 20.85 5.83
N ARG A 3 15.28 20.42 6.80
CA ARG A 3 15.71 20.21 8.19
C ARG A 3 16.76 19.11 8.35
N ALA A 4 16.72 18.06 7.53
CA ALA A 4 17.71 16.98 7.56
C ALA A 4 19.06 17.48 7.01
N VAL A 5 19.03 18.23 5.89
CA VAL A 5 20.21 18.89 5.32
C VAL A 5 20.83 19.87 6.32
N ALA A 6 20.01 20.70 6.98
CA ALA A 6 20.48 21.65 7.99
C ALA A 6 21.15 20.98 9.20
N LYS A 7 20.79 19.72 9.51
CA LYS A 7 21.39 18.91 10.56
C LYS A 7 22.61 18.09 10.09
N GLY A 8 23.02 18.22 8.84
CA GLY A 8 24.13 17.44 8.28
C GLY A 8 23.82 15.96 8.08
N VAL A 9 22.54 15.57 8.01
CA VAL A 9 22.16 14.19 7.67
C VAL A 9 22.66 13.89 6.27
N LYS A 10 23.48 12.84 6.14
CA LYS A 10 23.99 12.40 4.84
C LYS A 10 22.85 11.73 4.07
N ILE A 11 22.56 12.25 2.87
CA ILE A 11 21.49 11.77 2.00
C ILE A 11 22.13 11.17 0.75
N TYR A 12 21.73 9.95 0.42
CA TYR A 12 22.19 9.23 -0.76
C TYR A 12 21.04 9.12 -1.77
N PRO A 13 20.89 10.10 -2.67
CA PRO A 13 19.86 10.03 -3.71
C PRO A 13 20.20 8.93 -4.72
N GLU A 14 19.18 8.30 -5.32
CA GLU A 14 19.32 7.24 -6.32
C GLU A 14 20.04 5.97 -5.81
N LEU A 15 19.95 5.68 -4.51
CA LEU A 15 20.32 4.37 -3.94
C LEU A 15 19.06 3.52 -3.76
N PHE A 16 18.93 2.48 -4.56
CA PHE A 16 17.85 1.51 -4.47
C PHE A 16 18.23 0.40 -3.50
N VAL A 17 17.52 0.26 -2.38
CA VAL A 17 17.77 -0.86 -1.45
C VAL A 17 17.29 -2.16 -2.10
N ALA A 18 18.20 -3.12 -2.28
CA ALA A 18 17.96 -4.39 -2.97
C ALA A 18 17.87 -5.59 -2.01
N GLY A 19 18.25 -5.43 -0.74
CA GLY A 19 18.08 -6.44 0.29
C GLY A 19 18.26 -5.89 1.72
N LEU A 20 17.54 -6.48 2.67
CA LEU A 20 17.69 -6.28 4.10
C LEU A 20 18.46 -7.46 4.71
N CYS A 21 19.46 -7.17 5.55
CA CYS A 21 20.29 -8.20 6.17
C CYS A 21 19.78 -8.53 7.57
N ILE A 22 19.08 -9.64 7.71
CA ILE A 22 18.75 -10.26 9.00
C ILE A 22 19.40 -11.64 9.03
N GLU A 23 20.25 -11.88 10.03
CA GLU A 23 20.93 -13.16 10.21
C GLU A 23 21.21 -13.35 11.71
N GLU A 24 21.14 -14.60 12.19
CA GLU A 24 21.34 -14.93 13.62
C GLU A 24 20.45 -14.12 14.58
N GLY A 25 19.23 -13.82 14.15
CA GLY A 25 18.21 -13.16 14.99
C GLY A 25 18.41 -11.65 15.19
N GLN A 26 19.21 -10.98 14.35
CA GLN A 26 19.41 -9.52 14.41
C GLN A 26 19.52 -8.91 13.02
N CYS A 27 19.29 -7.60 12.92
CA CYS A 27 19.48 -6.82 11.71
C CYS A 27 20.90 -6.23 11.64
N HIS A 28 21.54 -6.38 10.48
CA HIS A 28 22.93 -5.95 10.24
C HIS A 28 23.05 -4.74 9.31
N GLY A 29 21.98 -4.38 8.61
CA GLY A 29 21.99 -3.30 7.62
C GLY A 29 21.34 -3.72 6.30
N VAL A 30 21.79 -3.13 5.20
CA VAL A 30 21.19 -3.32 3.88
C VAL A 30 22.25 -3.44 2.79
N VAL A 31 21.85 -3.99 1.64
CA VAL A 31 22.60 -3.87 0.39
C VAL A 31 21.80 -2.99 -0.56
N ALA A 32 22.44 -1.94 -1.07
CA ALA A 32 21.84 -1.00 -2.00
C ALA A 32 22.54 -1.02 -3.36
N LEU A 33 21.78 -0.83 -4.43
CA LEU A 33 22.26 -0.55 -5.77
C LEU A 33 22.35 0.97 -5.94
N ASP A 34 23.55 1.49 -6.19
CA ASP A 34 23.69 2.84 -6.73
C ASP A 34 23.21 2.82 -8.17
N MET A 35 22.06 3.44 -8.42
CA MET A 35 21.44 3.42 -9.74
C MET A 35 22.26 4.19 -10.77
N LYS A 36 23.16 5.09 -10.37
CA LYS A 36 23.98 5.87 -11.31
C LYS A 36 25.19 5.10 -11.79
N THR A 37 25.84 4.35 -10.90
CA THR A 37 27.08 3.62 -11.19
C THR A 37 26.83 2.15 -11.50
N GLY A 38 25.72 1.58 -11.02
CA GLY A 38 25.42 0.16 -11.09
C GLY A 38 26.14 -0.68 -10.02
N GLU A 39 26.82 -0.05 -9.06
CA GLU A 39 27.54 -0.71 -7.99
C GLU A 39 26.61 -1.17 -6.86
N LEU A 40 26.85 -2.38 -6.33
CA LEU A 40 26.22 -2.85 -5.10
C LEU A 40 27.05 -2.41 -3.89
N ILE A 41 26.44 -1.54 -3.08
CA ILE A 41 27.01 -0.95 -1.87
C ILE A 41 26.45 -1.68 -0.64
N PRO A 42 27.26 -2.47 0.08
CA PRO A 42 26.90 -2.99 1.38
C PRO A 42 26.95 -1.86 2.42
N VAL A 43 25.88 -1.71 3.20
CA VAL A 43 25.77 -0.69 4.26
C VAL A 43 25.54 -1.39 5.59
N SER A 44 26.58 -1.40 6.42
CA SER A 44 26.55 -1.91 7.79
C SER A 44 26.01 -0.87 8.76
N ALA A 45 25.03 -1.26 9.58
CA ALA A 45 24.43 -0.38 10.57
C ALA A 45 23.93 -1.18 11.78
N GLY A 46 24.24 -0.71 12.99
CA GLY A 46 23.67 -1.28 14.22
C GLY A 46 22.17 -1.04 14.37
N VAL A 47 21.62 -0.06 13.63
CA VAL A 47 20.19 0.22 13.55
C VAL A 47 19.79 0.55 12.12
N THR A 48 18.74 -0.09 11.62
CA THR A 48 18.11 0.16 10.32
C THR A 48 16.64 0.56 10.53
N PHE A 49 16.21 1.66 9.92
CA PHE A 49 14.83 2.15 10.00
C PHE A 49 14.21 2.22 8.60
N PHE A 50 13.09 1.53 8.38
CA PHE A 50 12.34 1.60 7.13
C PHE A 50 11.21 2.63 7.21
N GLY A 51 11.17 3.51 6.20
CA GLY A 51 10.11 4.49 5.96
C GLY A 51 9.71 4.50 4.49
N THR A 52 9.51 3.31 3.91
CA THR A 52 9.46 3.07 2.45
C THR A 52 8.08 3.31 1.82
N GLY A 53 7.08 3.74 2.59
CA GLY A 53 5.70 3.92 2.12
C GLY A 53 4.94 2.61 1.88
N GLY A 54 3.75 2.72 1.29
CA GLY A 54 2.83 1.59 1.07
C GLY A 54 3.11 0.74 -0.18
N TYR A 55 2.20 -0.20 -0.42
CA TYR A 55 2.25 -1.18 -1.52
C TYR A 55 1.16 -0.95 -2.58
N GLY A 56 0.72 0.29 -2.79
CA GLY A 56 -0.43 0.56 -3.65
C GLY A 56 -0.26 0.13 -5.11
N ARG A 57 0.97 0.00 -5.60
CA ARG A 57 1.26 -0.38 -6.99
C ARG A 57 1.11 -1.87 -7.29
N VAL A 58 0.70 -2.69 -6.31
CA VAL A 58 0.19 -4.05 -6.60
C VAL A 58 -1.18 -4.02 -7.27
N TYR A 59 -1.88 -2.88 -7.19
CA TYR A 59 -3.15 -2.62 -7.87
C TYR A 59 -2.92 -1.79 -9.14
N GLN A 60 -3.61 -2.16 -10.23
CA GLN A 60 -3.68 -1.37 -11.46
C GLN A 60 -4.20 0.05 -11.21
N HIS A 61 -5.31 0.18 -10.46
CA HIS A 61 -5.89 1.48 -10.11
C HIS A 61 -5.52 1.88 -8.69
N SER A 62 -4.60 2.83 -8.59
CA SER A 62 -4.10 3.33 -7.31
C SER A 62 -3.77 4.82 -7.41
N THR A 63 -4.06 5.56 -6.35
CA THR A 63 -3.64 6.96 -6.22
C THR A 63 -2.16 7.11 -5.82
N ASN A 64 -1.47 6.01 -5.57
CA ASN A 64 -0.09 6.01 -5.08
C ASN A 64 0.87 6.38 -6.20
N ALA A 65 2.02 6.97 -5.83
CA ALA A 65 3.09 7.21 -6.78
C ALA A 65 3.64 5.86 -7.30
N LEU A 66 4.28 5.90 -8.47
CA LEU A 66 4.83 4.69 -9.09
C LEU A 66 5.89 3.99 -8.24
N ILE A 67 6.52 4.70 -7.29
CA ILE A 67 7.52 4.18 -6.35
C ILE A 67 6.94 3.39 -5.17
N ASN A 68 5.62 3.39 -4.96
CA ASN A 68 4.96 2.68 -3.85
C ASN A 68 4.71 1.21 -4.19
N THR A 69 5.80 0.49 -4.45
CA THR A 69 5.82 -0.91 -4.91
C THR A 69 5.73 -1.93 -3.79
N GLY A 70 5.79 -1.48 -2.53
CA GLY A 70 5.88 -2.39 -1.39
C GLY A 70 7.24 -3.06 -1.23
N SER A 71 8.28 -2.62 -1.97
CA SER A 71 9.62 -3.22 -1.97
C SER A 71 10.22 -3.36 -0.57
N GLY A 72 10.16 -2.31 0.26
CA GLY A 72 10.63 -2.36 1.66
C GLY A 72 9.89 -3.40 2.51
N ILE A 73 8.58 -3.56 2.28
CA ILE A 73 7.72 -4.49 3.01
C ILE A 73 8.03 -5.93 2.57
N GLY A 74 8.13 -6.16 1.26
CA GLY A 74 8.53 -7.47 0.70
C GLY A 74 9.95 -7.88 1.12
N MET A 75 10.92 -6.94 1.12
CA MET A 75 12.28 -7.23 1.60
C MET A 75 12.31 -7.60 3.09
N ALA A 76 11.55 -6.89 3.94
CA ALA A 76 11.43 -7.25 5.35
C ALA A 76 10.85 -8.65 5.51
N TYR A 77 9.79 -8.96 4.76
CA TYR A 77 9.15 -10.28 4.75
C TYR A 77 10.10 -11.41 4.33
N GLN A 78 10.83 -11.21 3.24
CA GLN A 78 11.85 -12.15 2.75
C GLN A 78 13.01 -12.33 3.73
N ALA A 79 13.33 -11.29 4.51
CA ALA A 79 14.34 -11.35 5.57
C ALA A 79 13.83 -12.01 6.88
N GLY A 80 12.58 -12.49 6.90
CA GLY A 80 11.99 -13.24 8.02
C GLY A 80 11.15 -12.41 8.99
N LEU A 81 10.97 -11.11 8.74
CA LEU A 81 10.09 -10.27 9.56
C LEU A 81 8.61 -10.57 9.26
N PRO A 82 7.74 -10.54 10.27
CA PRO A 82 6.31 -10.73 10.07
C PRO A 82 5.66 -9.49 9.44
N LEU A 83 4.70 -9.73 8.56
CA LEU A 83 3.76 -8.72 8.10
C LEU A 83 2.45 -8.85 8.87
N LYS A 84 1.79 -7.73 9.16
CA LYS A 84 0.55 -7.67 9.94
C LYS A 84 -0.56 -7.01 9.13
N ASP A 85 -1.74 -7.62 9.19
CA ASP A 85 -3.02 -7.10 8.65
C ASP A 85 -2.98 -6.68 7.18
N MET A 86 -2.25 -7.43 6.34
CA MET A 86 -2.03 -7.10 4.93
C MET A 86 -3.32 -7.01 4.11
N GLU A 87 -4.37 -7.74 4.48
CA GLU A 87 -5.68 -7.69 3.83
C GLU A 87 -6.45 -6.37 4.05
N PHE A 88 -6.02 -5.55 5.01
CA PHE A 88 -6.58 -4.23 5.28
C PHE A 88 -5.99 -3.18 4.34
N VAL A 89 -6.61 -3.09 3.15
CA VAL A 89 -6.28 -2.13 2.09
C VAL A 89 -7.43 -1.15 1.91
N GLN A 90 -7.16 0.16 2.05
CA GLN A 90 -8.18 1.20 1.91
C GLN A 90 -8.25 1.74 0.49
N PHE A 91 -9.48 1.93 0.02
CA PHE A 91 -9.80 2.56 -1.26
C PHE A 91 -10.32 3.99 -1.01
N HIS A 92 -9.91 4.94 -1.85
CA HIS A 92 -10.47 6.29 -1.84
C HIS A 92 -11.64 6.34 -2.83
N PRO A 93 -12.83 6.85 -2.45
CA PRO A 93 -13.97 6.97 -3.36
C PRO A 93 -13.77 7.89 -4.58
N THR A 94 -12.90 8.91 -4.50
CA THR A 94 -12.88 10.04 -5.45
C THR A 94 -11.53 10.18 -6.14
N SER A 95 -11.18 9.23 -7.01
CA SER A 95 -10.02 9.35 -7.90
C SER A 95 -10.47 9.56 -9.34
N LEU A 96 -9.70 10.30 -10.14
CA LEU A 96 -10.04 10.51 -11.56
C LEU A 96 -9.95 9.19 -12.33
N ILE A 97 -10.96 8.91 -13.15
CA ILE A 97 -10.89 7.78 -14.08
C ILE A 97 -9.69 7.94 -15.03
N GLY A 98 -8.98 6.83 -15.28
CA GLY A 98 -7.79 6.79 -16.12
C GLY A 98 -6.51 7.20 -15.40
N THR A 99 -6.39 8.46 -14.97
CA THR A 99 -5.14 8.97 -14.35
C THR A 99 -4.97 8.53 -12.90
N ASN A 100 -6.06 8.16 -12.22
CA ASN A 100 -6.12 7.82 -10.80
C ASN A 100 -5.65 8.96 -9.86
N ILE A 101 -5.52 10.18 -10.37
CA ILE A 101 -5.17 11.34 -9.56
C ILE A 101 -6.30 11.59 -8.55
N LEU A 102 -5.91 11.77 -7.29
CA LEU A 102 -6.83 11.90 -6.18
C LEU A 102 -7.56 13.25 -6.23
N MET A 103 -8.89 13.21 -6.15
CA MET A 103 -9.69 14.37 -5.78
C MET A 103 -9.80 14.41 -4.25
N THR A 104 -9.46 15.56 -3.65
CA THR A 104 -9.41 15.69 -2.19
C THR A 104 -10.76 15.38 -1.56
N GLU A 105 -10.72 14.75 -0.39
CA GLU A 105 -11.91 14.56 0.46
C GLU A 105 -12.57 15.90 0.82
N GLY A 106 -11.80 16.99 0.79
CA GLY A 106 -12.32 18.36 0.89
C GLY A 106 -13.38 18.69 -0.16
N CYS A 107 -13.42 18.06 -1.34
CA CYS A 107 -14.50 18.24 -2.29
C CYS A 107 -15.86 17.85 -1.69
N ARG A 108 -15.94 16.65 -1.09
CA ARG A 108 -17.14 16.18 -0.38
C ARG A 108 -17.41 17.04 0.85
N GLY A 109 -16.38 17.36 1.62
CA GLY A 109 -16.45 18.25 2.78
C GLY A 109 -17.01 19.63 2.48
N GLU A 110 -16.71 20.18 1.30
CA GLU A 110 -17.21 21.49 0.86
C GLU A 110 -18.61 21.44 0.25
N GLY A 111 -19.18 20.25 0.06
CA GLY A 111 -20.57 20.01 -0.33
C GLY A 111 -20.80 19.25 -1.62
N ALA A 112 -19.77 18.68 -2.27
CA ALA A 112 -19.93 17.98 -3.56
C ALA A 112 -21.06 16.93 -3.54
N TYR A 113 -21.78 16.83 -4.66
CA TYR A 113 -22.78 15.78 -4.86
C TYR A 113 -22.16 14.60 -5.61
N LEU A 114 -22.55 13.39 -5.23
CA LEU A 114 -22.24 12.19 -6.02
C LEU A 114 -23.46 11.82 -6.87
N LEU A 115 -23.30 11.85 -8.20
CA LEU A 115 -24.38 11.67 -9.17
C LEU A 115 -24.13 10.45 -10.08
N ASN A 116 -25.16 9.62 -10.24
CA ASN A 116 -25.13 8.46 -11.15
C ASN A 116 -25.61 8.83 -12.56
N ASN A 117 -25.60 7.86 -13.50
CA ASN A 117 -26.00 8.08 -14.90
C ASN A 117 -27.49 8.40 -15.11
N GLN A 118 -28.30 8.32 -14.04
CA GLN A 118 -29.71 8.67 -14.03
C GLN A 118 -29.94 10.08 -13.47
N GLY A 119 -28.87 10.79 -13.09
CA GLY A 119 -28.93 12.12 -12.47
C GLY A 119 -29.31 12.08 -10.98
N GLU A 120 -29.30 10.91 -10.34
CA GLU A 120 -29.65 10.76 -8.92
C GLU A 120 -28.48 11.10 -8.01
N ARG A 121 -28.73 11.89 -6.95
CA ARG A 121 -27.83 12.02 -5.81
C ARG A 121 -27.91 10.78 -4.93
N PHE A 122 -27.32 9.69 -5.40
CA PHE A 122 -27.58 8.34 -4.89
C PHE A 122 -27.19 8.10 -3.44
N MET A 123 -26.28 8.89 -2.85
CA MET A 123 -25.93 8.74 -1.42
C MET A 123 -27.15 8.90 -0.49
N GLN A 124 -28.20 9.62 -0.92
CA GLN A 124 -29.46 9.71 -0.20
C GLN A 124 -30.14 8.35 0.01
N ARG A 125 -29.97 7.41 -0.92
CA ARG A 125 -30.52 6.05 -0.84
C ARG A 125 -29.76 5.17 0.16
N TYR A 126 -28.45 5.40 0.32
CA TYR A 126 -27.57 4.55 1.11
C TYR A 126 -27.36 5.05 2.54
N VAL A 127 -27.05 6.34 2.71
CA VAL A 127 -26.73 6.93 4.02
C VAL A 127 -27.39 8.31 4.14
N PRO A 128 -28.72 8.41 4.31
CA PRO A 128 -29.42 9.70 4.33
C PRO A 128 -28.92 10.67 5.41
N SER A 129 -28.40 10.15 6.53
CA SER A 129 -27.91 10.95 7.66
C SER A 129 -26.58 11.66 7.37
N ALA A 130 -25.66 10.99 6.67
CA ALA A 130 -24.29 11.47 6.46
C ALA A 130 -24.00 11.85 5.00
N MET A 131 -24.77 11.36 4.03
CA MET A 131 -24.62 11.65 2.61
C MET A 131 -23.16 11.41 2.14
N GLU A 132 -22.55 12.34 1.38
CA GLU A 132 -21.17 12.26 0.92
C GLU A 132 -20.12 12.39 2.04
N LEU A 133 -20.54 12.71 3.26
CA LEU A 133 -19.68 12.76 4.46
C LEU A 133 -19.62 11.43 5.20
N ALA A 134 -20.32 10.40 4.71
CA ALA A 134 -20.16 9.04 5.21
C ALA A 134 -18.68 8.59 5.14
N PRO A 135 -18.27 7.61 5.98
CA PRO A 135 -16.92 7.06 5.95
C PRO A 135 -16.48 6.59 4.57
N ARG A 136 -15.18 6.71 4.28
CA ARG A 136 -14.60 6.38 2.97
C ARG A 136 -14.97 4.99 2.47
N ASP A 137 -14.91 3.97 3.34
CA ASP A 137 -15.24 2.60 2.97
C ASP A 137 -16.72 2.45 2.57
N ILE A 138 -17.63 3.19 3.23
CA ILE A 138 -19.05 3.22 2.87
C ILE A 138 -19.25 3.91 1.52
N VAL A 139 -18.68 5.12 1.33
CA VAL A 139 -18.82 5.87 0.08
C VAL A 139 -18.24 5.09 -1.10
N SER A 140 -17.06 4.48 -0.92
CA SER A 140 -16.45 3.60 -1.92
C SER A 140 -17.33 2.41 -2.28
N ARG A 141 -17.93 1.73 -1.29
CA ARG A 141 -18.90 0.65 -1.54
C ARG A 141 -20.12 1.14 -2.30
N CYS A 142 -20.69 2.28 -1.92
CA CYS A 142 -21.87 2.84 -2.60
C CYS A 142 -21.56 3.17 -4.07
N ILE A 143 -20.43 3.82 -4.35
CA ILE A 143 -19.99 4.11 -5.73
C ILE A 143 -19.78 2.81 -6.51
N GLN A 144 -19.11 1.82 -5.93
CA GLN A 144 -18.89 0.52 -6.58
C GLN A 144 -20.22 -0.17 -6.90
N THR A 145 -21.17 -0.21 -5.94
CA THR A 145 -22.50 -0.76 -6.16
C THR A 145 -23.27 -0.05 -7.28
N GLU A 146 -23.21 1.29 -7.37
CA GLU A 146 -23.81 2.00 -8.51
C GLU A 146 -23.22 1.56 -9.85
N MET A 147 -21.89 1.41 -9.93
CA MET A 147 -21.22 0.99 -11.16
C MET A 147 -21.52 -0.46 -11.55
N ASP A 148 -21.56 -1.37 -10.57
CA ASP A 148 -21.84 -2.79 -10.76
C ASP A 148 -23.29 -3.03 -11.22
N GLU A 149 -24.23 -2.26 -10.67
CA GLU A 149 -25.66 -2.33 -11.02
C GLU A 149 -26.01 -1.51 -12.28
N GLY A 150 -25.02 -1.09 -13.07
CA GLY A 150 -25.22 -0.42 -14.36
C GLY A 150 -25.67 1.04 -14.27
N ARG A 151 -25.58 1.66 -13.09
CA ARG A 151 -25.87 3.09 -12.87
C ARG A 151 -24.63 3.98 -12.97
N GLY A 152 -23.48 3.42 -13.34
CA GLY A 152 -22.27 4.17 -13.71
C GLY A 152 -22.35 4.79 -15.10
N PHE A 153 -21.62 5.87 -15.32
CA PHE A 153 -21.33 6.38 -16.67
C PHE A 153 -20.26 5.49 -17.32
N GLU A 154 -20.30 5.39 -18.65
CA GLU A 154 -19.35 4.61 -19.45
C GLU A 154 -18.21 5.49 -19.97
N HIS A 155 -16.99 4.95 -19.97
CA HIS A 155 -15.79 5.57 -20.52
C HIS A 155 -14.89 4.48 -21.13
N PRO A 156 -14.06 4.77 -22.15
CA PRO A 156 -13.15 3.76 -22.72
C PRO A 156 -12.19 3.08 -21.74
N LEU A 157 -12.00 3.67 -20.56
CA LEU A 157 -11.11 3.16 -19.49
C LEU A 157 -11.87 2.52 -18.32
N GLY A 158 -13.20 2.37 -18.41
CA GLY A 158 -14.03 1.77 -17.37
C GLY A 158 -15.28 2.59 -17.05
N ARG A 159 -15.93 2.25 -15.94
CA ARG A 159 -17.11 2.95 -15.45
C ARG A 159 -16.74 4.00 -14.41
N TYR A 160 -17.55 5.04 -14.31
CA TYR A 160 -17.34 6.12 -13.33
C TYR A 160 -18.64 6.71 -12.83
N ILE A 161 -18.54 7.53 -11.79
CA ILE A 161 -19.60 8.34 -11.20
C ILE A 161 -19.19 9.81 -11.27
N GLN A 162 -20.15 10.73 -11.26
CA GLN A 162 -19.86 12.16 -11.29
C GLN A 162 -19.76 12.73 -9.87
N LEU A 163 -18.69 13.50 -9.63
CA LEU A 163 -18.56 14.37 -8.47
C LEU A 163 -18.88 15.81 -8.91
N ASP A 164 -20.01 16.34 -8.46
CA ASP A 164 -20.53 17.62 -8.92
C ASP A 164 -20.33 18.73 -7.87
N LEU A 165 -19.50 19.72 -8.23
CA LEU A 165 -19.19 20.90 -7.43
C LEU A 165 -19.96 22.15 -7.90
N ARG A 166 -20.64 22.12 -9.05
CA ARG A 166 -21.12 23.33 -9.75
C ARG A 166 -22.06 24.17 -8.91
N HIS A 167 -22.88 23.53 -8.07
CA HIS A 167 -23.81 24.20 -7.16
C HIS A 167 -23.12 25.10 -6.11
N LEU A 168 -21.82 24.89 -5.83
CA LEU A 168 -21.03 25.72 -4.92
C LEU A 168 -20.71 27.09 -5.52
N GLY A 169 -20.76 27.20 -6.85
CA GLY A 169 -20.43 28.41 -7.60
C GLY A 169 -18.92 28.64 -7.76
N SER A 170 -18.58 29.35 -8.83
CA SER A 170 -17.19 29.61 -9.26
C SER A 170 -16.31 30.19 -8.15
N LYS A 171 -16.81 31.20 -7.42
CA LYS A 171 -16.07 31.89 -6.36
C LYS A 171 -15.58 30.92 -5.29
N LYS A 172 -16.46 30.05 -4.79
CA LYS A 172 -16.13 29.11 -3.71
C LYS A 172 -15.14 28.05 -4.21
N ILE A 173 -15.31 27.53 -5.42
CA ILE A 173 -14.41 26.52 -6.00
C ILE A 173 -13.00 27.10 -6.18
N ILE A 174 -12.87 28.31 -6.74
CA ILE A 174 -11.56 28.95 -6.96
C ILE A 174 -10.87 29.27 -5.62
N GLU A 175 -11.62 29.70 -4.61
CA GLU A 175 -11.06 30.05 -3.31
C GLU A 175 -10.67 28.83 -2.47
N ARG A 176 -11.54 27.81 -2.43
CA ARG A 176 -11.42 26.67 -1.49
C ARG A 176 -10.78 25.43 -2.10
N LEU A 177 -10.94 25.24 -3.41
CA LEU A 177 -10.49 24.06 -4.15
C LEU A 177 -9.61 24.43 -5.38
N PRO A 178 -8.71 25.44 -5.32
CA PRO A 178 -7.94 25.89 -6.48
C PRO A 178 -7.07 24.77 -7.08
N GLY A 179 -6.43 23.97 -6.22
CA GLY A 179 -5.59 22.85 -6.67
C GLY A 179 -6.38 21.76 -7.38
N ILE A 180 -7.60 21.47 -6.92
CA ILE A 180 -8.49 20.48 -7.58
C ILE A 180 -8.93 20.98 -8.94
N ARG A 181 -9.30 22.26 -9.03
CA ARG A 181 -9.65 22.88 -10.32
C ARG A 181 -8.49 22.81 -11.30
N ASN A 182 -7.27 23.17 -10.88
CA ASN A 182 -6.09 23.08 -11.73
C ASN A 182 -5.83 21.64 -12.19
N ILE A 183 -5.93 20.65 -11.29
CA ILE A 183 -5.78 19.23 -11.67
C ILE A 183 -6.81 18.83 -12.75
N CYS A 184 -8.07 19.23 -12.60
CA CYS A 184 -9.10 18.89 -13.59
C CYS A 184 -8.81 19.50 -14.96
N ILE A 185 -8.39 20.78 -14.99
CA ILE A 185 -8.06 21.49 -16.23
C ILE A 185 -6.82 20.87 -16.88
N ASP A 186 -5.75 20.68 -16.11
CA ASP A 186 -4.45 20.28 -16.62
C ASP A 186 -4.42 18.81 -17.08
N PHE A 187 -5.12 17.91 -16.39
CA PHE A 187 -4.99 16.47 -16.64
C PHE A 187 -6.15 15.84 -17.43
N ILE A 188 -7.34 16.43 -17.38
CA ILE A 188 -8.52 15.89 -18.08
C ILE A 188 -9.29 16.94 -18.89
N GLY A 189 -8.82 18.19 -18.92
CA GLY A 189 -9.36 19.23 -19.80
C GLY A 189 -10.74 19.78 -19.40
N ILE A 190 -11.19 19.56 -18.16
CA ILE A 190 -12.49 20.06 -17.69
C ILE A 190 -12.33 21.15 -16.63
N ASP A 191 -13.27 22.09 -16.59
CA ASP A 191 -13.39 23.02 -15.46
C ASP A 191 -14.52 22.56 -14.52
N PRO A 192 -14.23 22.19 -13.26
CA PRO A 192 -15.24 21.75 -12.29
C PRO A 192 -16.27 22.83 -11.91
N VAL A 193 -16.03 24.08 -12.32
CA VAL A 193 -17.03 25.16 -12.24
C VAL A 193 -18.17 24.95 -13.25
N LEU A 194 -17.89 24.31 -14.39
CA LEU A 194 -18.80 24.16 -15.51
C LEU A 194 -19.31 22.71 -15.65
N GLU A 195 -18.47 21.73 -15.34
CA GLU A 195 -18.72 20.31 -15.62
C GLU A 195 -18.44 19.43 -14.39
N PRO A 196 -19.20 18.34 -14.16
CA PRO A 196 -18.91 17.39 -13.09
C PRO A 196 -17.59 16.63 -13.33
N ILE A 197 -16.92 16.25 -12.24
CA ILE A 197 -15.65 15.53 -12.28
C ILE A 197 -15.90 14.02 -12.40
N PRO A 198 -15.33 13.32 -13.39
CA PRO A 198 -15.49 11.87 -13.54
C PRO A 198 -14.58 11.13 -12.56
N ILE A 199 -15.18 10.41 -11.61
CA ILE A 199 -14.47 9.73 -10.52
C ILE A 199 -14.79 8.23 -10.42
N MET A 200 -13.84 7.47 -9.89
CA MET A 200 -14.04 6.08 -9.49
C MET A 200 -13.23 5.76 -8.21
N PRO A 201 -13.60 4.69 -7.47
CA PRO A 201 -12.83 4.24 -6.32
C PRO A 201 -11.52 3.57 -6.75
N CYS A 202 -10.42 3.89 -6.07
CA CYS A 202 -9.11 3.30 -6.33
C CYS A 202 -8.36 3.00 -5.03
N GLN A 203 -7.39 2.08 -5.08
CA GLN A 203 -6.54 1.80 -3.93
C GLN A 203 -5.81 3.08 -3.51
N HIS A 204 -5.70 3.32 -2.20
CA HIS A 204 -5.18 4.58 -1.68
C HIS A 204 -4.20 4.44 -0.52
N TYR A 205 -4.51 3.61 0.48
CA TYR A 205 -3.67 3.50 1.68
C TYR A 205 -3.52 2.04 2.13
N SER A 206 -2.34 1.74 2.62
CA SER A 206 -1.91 0.42 3.09
C SER A 206 -1.94 0.42 4.62
N MET A 207 -2.96 -0.19 5.25
CA MET A 207 -3.00 -0.26 6.72
C MET A 207 -2.15 -1.41 7.25
N GLY A 208 -2.11 -2.52 6.51
CA GLY A 208 -1.17 -3.60 6.78
C GLY A 208 0.25 -3.23 6.37
N GLY A 209 1.24 -3.87 6.98
CA GLY A 209 2.66 -3.61 6.76
C GLY A 209 3.53 -4.42 7.69
N ILE A 210 4.78 -4.02 7.88
CA ILE A 210 5.74 -4.71 8.77
C ILE A 210 5.24 -4.64 10.23
N ASP A 211 5.13 -5.77 10.93
CA ASP A 211 4.73 -5.78 12.35
C ASP A 211 5.82 -5.10 13.20
N VAL A 212 5.42 -4.03 13.87
CA VAL A 212 6.25 -3.30 14.83
C VAL A 212 5.43 -2.93 16.06
N ASP A 213 6.13 -2.73 17.17
CA ASP A 213 5.52 -2.22 18.39
C ASP A 213 5.24 -0.71 18.33
N LYS A 214 4.68 -0.16 19.42
CA LYS A 214 4.39 1.28 19.55
C LYS A 214 5.63 2.18 19.52
N ARG A 215 6.83 1.60 19.65
CA ARG A 215 8.13 2.26 19.59
C ARG A 215 8.74 2.17 18.19
N CYS A 216 8.01 1.63 17.21
CA CYS A 216 8.47 1.35 15.85
C CYS A 216 9.49 0.21 15.75
N ALA A 217 9.74 -0.53 16.83
CA ALA A 217 10.70 -1.62 16.87
C ALA A 217 10.05 -2.92 16.38
N SER A 218 10.78 -3.69 15.57
CA SER A 218 10.37 -5.06 15.26
C SER A 218 10.71 -6.02 16.40
N GLU A 219 10.34 -7.29 16.26
CA GLU A 219 10.77 -8.34 17.19
C GLU A 219 12.27 -8.66 17.12
N LEU A 220 12.96 -8.20 16.06
CA LEU A 220 14.38 -8.43 15.86
C LEU A 220 15.20 -7.18 16.22
N PRO A 221 16.24 -7.31 17.06
CA PRO A 221 17.14 -6.21 17.40
C PRO A 221 17.73 -5.51 16.18
N GLY A 222 17.85 -4.19 16.28
CA GLY A 222 18.46 -3.36 15.24
C GLY A 222 17.56 -3.04 14.05
N PHE A 223 16.32 -3.52 13.99
CA PHE A 223 15.38 -3.17 12.92
C PHE A 223 14.12 -2.46 13.42
N TYR A 224 13.79 -1.37 12.74
CA TYR A 224 12.67 -0.49 13.00
C TYR A 224 11.93 -0.16 11.71
N ALA A 225 10.64 0.16 11.81
CA ALA A 225 9.86 0.69 10.69
C ALA A 225 8.77 1.66 11.17
N GLY A 226 8.47 2.66 10.35
CA GLY A 226 7.40 3.62 10.63
C GLY A 226 6.76 4.23 9.39
N GLY A 227 5.64 4.92 9.59
CA GLY A 227 4.79 5.38 8.50
C GLY A 227 4.08 4.22 7.79
N GLU A 228 3.65 4.44 6.54
CA GLU A 228 2.78 3.49 5.82
C GLU A 228 3.39 2.10 5.55
N CYS A 229 4.72 1.95 5.61
CA CYS A 229 5.34 0.63 5.46
C CYS A 229 5.19 -0.26 6.71
N ALA A 230 4.85 0.35 7.85
CA ALA A 230 4.78 -0.31 9.14
C ALA A 230 3.32 -0.46 9.58
N CYS A 231 3.03 -1.54 10.29
CA CYS A 231 1.76 -1.73 10.95
C CYS A 231 1.95 -1.56 12.46
N VAL A 232 1.79 -0.34 12.97
CA VAL A 232 1.80 -0.05 14.42
C VAL A 232 0.43 -0.29 15.08
N SER A 233 -0.53 -0.83 14.33
CA SER A 233 -1.93 -1.09 14.74
C SER A 233 -2.81 0.13 15.04
N VAL A 234 -2.37 1.36 14.78
CA VAL A 234 -3.18 2.57 15.04
C VAL A 234 -4.34 2.79 14.07
N HIS A 235 -4.24 2.26 12.84
CA HIS A 235 -5.28 2.42 11.81
C HIS A 235 -6.33 1.31 11.85
N GLY A 236 -5.97 0.14 12.37
CA GLY A 236 -6.77 -1.08 12.28
C GLY A 236 -7.25 -1.33 10.84
N ALA A 237 -8.49 -1.77 10.70
CA ALA A 237 -9.07 -2.10 9.40
C ALA A 237 -9.47 -0.92 8.51
N ASN A 238 -9.38 0.33 9.00
CA ASN A 238 -9.76 1.50 8.22
C ASN A 238 -9.11 2.77 8.78
N ARG A 239 -8.13 3.32 8.06
CA ARG A 239 -7.43 4.55 8.43
C ARG A 239 -8.36 5.77 8.32
N LEU A 240 -8.36 6.64 9.34
CA LEU A 240 -9.12 7.90 9.33
C LEU A 240 -8.47 8.93 8.40
N GLY A 241 -9.30 9.69 7.66
CA GLY A 241 -8.88 10.84 6.84
C GLY A 241 -7.92 11.78 7.59
N GLY A 242 -6.80 12.16 6.98
CA GLY A 242 -5.77 13.03 7.60
C GLY A 242 -4.73 12.33 8.49
N ASN A 243 -5.01 11.15 9.05
CA ASN A 243 -4.11 10.53 10.04
C ASN A 243 -2.80 9.97 9.50
N SER A 244 -2.65 9.72 8.20
CA SER A 244 -1.41 9.12 7.65
C SER A 244 -0.21 10.09 7.65
N LEU A 245 -0.44 11.40 7.51
CA LEU A 245 0.64 12.37 7.68
C LEU A 245 1.00 12.56 9.17
N LEU A 246 0.02 12.46 10.05
CA LEU A 246 0.26 12.47 11.49
C LEU A 246 1.08 11.24 11.91
N ASP A 247 0.73 10.08 11.38
CA ASP A 247 1.43 8.81 11.57
C ASP A 247 2.93 8.95 11.25
N THR A 248 3.29 9.44 10.06
CA THR A 248 4.71 9.60 9.68
C THR A 248 5.50 10.51 10.63
N ILE A 249 4.90 11.61 11.10
CA ILE A 249 5.56 12.55 12.03
C ILE A 249 5.65 11.97 13.44
N VAL A 250 4.57 11.38 13.94
CA VAL A 250 4.48 10.82 15.29
C VAL A 250 5.41 9.63 15.44
N PHE A 251 5.32 8.65 14.54
CA PHE A 251 6.14 7.43 14.61
C PHE A 251 7.57 7.65 14.11
N GLY A 252 7.82 8.68 13.29
CA GLY A 252 9.17 9.17 13.05
C GLY A 252 9.83 9.70 14.34
N LYS A 253 9.09 10.44 15.18
CA LYS A 253 9.59 10.92 16.47
C LYS A 253 9.75 9.79 17.49
N LEU A 254 8.73 8.95 17.67
CA LEU A 254 8.76 7.85 18.64
C LEU A 254 9.84 6.83 18.30
N GLY A 255 9.98 6.48 17.02
CA GLY A 255 11.06 5.61 16.55
C GLY A 255 12.43 6.20 16.82
N ALA A 256 12.64 7.50 16.56
CA ALA A 256 13.91 8.15 16.86
C ALA A 256 14.24 8.18 18.37
N GLN A 257 13.23 8.32 19.24
CA GLN A 257 13.43 8.24 20.69
C GLN A 257 13.83 6.82 21.12
N ALA A 258 13.11 5.81 20.63
CA ALA A 258 13.40 4.41 20.93
C ALA A 258 14.80 3.98 20.45
N ILE A 259 15.20 4.42 19.26
CA ILE A 259 16.55 4.19 18.75
C ILE A 259 17.60 4.84 19.65
N GLY A 260 17.34 6.06 20.16
CA GLY A 260 18.24 6.73 21.10
C GLY A 260 18.43 5.94 22.39
N GLU A 261 17.33 5.46 22.98
CA GLU A 261 17.32 4.61 24.18
C GLU A 261 18.08 3.30 23.95
N ASP A 262 17.77 2.57 22.88
CA ASP A 262 18.42 1.30 22.55
C ASP A 262 19.93 1.48 22.23
N LEU A 263 20.33 2.62 21.66
CA LEU A 263 21.74 2.94 21.44
C LEU A 263 22.51 3.22 22.75
N GLU A 264 21.84 3.79 23.76
CA GLU A 264 22.41 3.99 25.10
C GLU A 264 22.55 2.67 25.87
N ASP A 265 21.55 1.79 25.77
CA ASP A 265 21.55 0.44 26.37
C ASP A 265 22.53 -0.53 25.66
N GLY A 266 22.89 -0.20 24.42
CA GLY A 266 23.85 -0.94 23.60
C GLY A 266 23.15 -1.82 22.57
N VAL A 267 23.21 -1.42 21.30
CA VAL A 267 22.75 -2.25 20.19
C VAL A 267 23.81 -3.30 19.81
N PRO A 268 23.40 -4.51 19.41
CA PRO A 268 24.31 -5.48 18.85
C PRO A 268 25.13 -4.90 17.68
N ARG A 269 26.41 -5.29 17.60
CA ARG A 269 27.26 -4.85 16.50
C ARG A 269 26.89 -5.64 15.23
N PRO A 270 26.74 -4.97 14.08
CA PRO A 270 26.47 -5.66 12.82
C PRO A 270 27.65 -6.54 12.42
N ASP A 271 27.36 -7.74 11.89
CA ASP A 271 28.33 -8.62 11.24
C ASP A 271 28.52 -8.22 9.78
N GLU A 272 29.64 -7.58 9.47
CA GLU A 272 29.97 -7.21 8.09
C GLU A 272 30.04 -8.42 7.15
N LYS A 273 30.36 -9.62 7.66
CA LYS A 273 30.36 -10.83 6.84
C LYS A 273 28.95 -11.25 6.43
N ALA A 274 27.94 -11.06 7.28
CA ALA A 274 26.53 -11.30 6.95
C ALA A 274 26.08 -10.41 5.79
N ILE A 275 26.50 -9.14 5.80
CA ILE A 275 26.17 -8.19 4.73
C ILE A 275 26.86 -8.57 3.42
N LEU A 276 28.12 -9.02 3.48
CA LEU A 276 28.81 -9.53 2.28
C LEU A 276 28.11 -10.78 1.72
N ARG A 277 27.66 -11.71 2.57
CA ARG A 277 26.84 -12.86 2.15
C ARG A 277 25.54 -12.40 1.48
N LEU A 278 24.86 -11.39 2.03
CA LEU A 278 23.66 -10.83 1.40
C LEU A 278 23.99 -10.18 0.04
N LYS A 279 25.10 -9.45 -0.06
CA LYS A 279 25.54 -8.84 -1.31
C LYS A 279 25.75 -9.92 -2.38
N ASP A 280 26.36 -11.05 -2.03
CA ASP A 280 26.55 -12.17 -2.96
C ASP A 280 25.20 -12.77 -3.42
N LYS A 281 24.21 -12.89 -2.53
CA LYS A 281 22.85 -13.30 -2.90
C LYS A 281 22.18 -12.30 -3.86
N VAL A 282 22.35 -11.00 -3.63
CA VAL A 282 21.82 -9.96 -4.54
C VAL A 282 22.54 -10.02 -5.90
N GLU A 283 23.85 -10.25 -5.91
CA GLU A 283 24.63 -10.48 -7.14
C GLU A 283 24.14 -11.70 -7.93
N GLU A 284 23.81 -12.80 -7.26
CA GLU A 284 23.21 -13.99 -7.89
C GLU A 284 21.85 -13.67 -8.50
N LYS A 285 21.00 -12.93 -7.78
CA LYS A 285 19.69 -12.50 -8.29
C LYS A 285 19.84 -11.61 -9.52
N PHE A 286 20.81 -10.71 -9.55
CA PHE A 286 21.08 -9.85 -10.70
C PHE A 286 21.57 -10.68 -11.89
N ARG A 287 22.46 -11.65 -11.67
CA ARG A 287 22.91 -12.58 -12.71
C ARG A 287 21.76 -13.39 -13.30
N ARG A 288 20.83 -13.87 -12.46
CA ARG A 288 19.61 -14.56 -12.92
C ARG A 288 18.76 -13.65 -13.80
N LEU A 289 18.45 -12.45 -13.32
CA LEU A 289 17.60 -11.50 -14.06
C LEU A 289 18.25 -11.02 -15.36
N ALA A 290 19.58 -10.92 -15.41
CA ALA A 290 20.31 -10.55 -16.61
C ALA A 290 20.41 -11.68 -17.65
N ALA A 291 20.08 -12.92 -17.27
CA ALA A 291 20.02 -14.03 -18.23
C ALA A 291 18.78 -13.90 -19.13
N PRO A 292 18.81 -14.44 -20.36
CA PRO A 292 17.63 -14.50 -21.21
C PRO A 292 16.51 -15.27 -20.52
N GLY A 293 15.31 -14.68 -20.48
CA GLY A 293 14.08 -15.30 -20.00
C GLY A 293 12.93 -15.00 -20.95
N ALA A 294 11.92 -15.87 -21.00
CA ALA A 294 10.77 -15.69 -21.90
C ALA A 294 9.79 -14.63 -21.39
N GLU A 295 9.79 -14.37 -20.08
CA GLU A 295 8.88 -13.42 -19.43
C GLU A 295 9.50 -12.04 -19.26
N LYS A 296 8.63 -11.03 -19.20
CA LYS A 296 9.02 -9.64 -18.95
C LYS A 296 8.31 -9.09 -17.71
N PRO A 297 9.02 -8.30 -16.87
CA PRO A 297 8.47 -7.87 -15.59
C PRO A 297 7.18 -7.05 -15.75
N TYR A 298 7.11 -6.18 -16.77
CA TYR A 298 5.93 -5.35 -17.01
C TYR A 298 4.67 -6.16 -17.37
N ARG A 299 4.82 -7.35 -17.99
CA ARG A 299 3.66 -8.19 -18.36
C ARG A 299 3.05 -8.83 -17.12
N ILE A 300 3.90 -9.43 -16.30
CA ILE A 300 3.49 -10.02 -15.02
C ILE A 300 2.91 -8.94 -14.10
N HIS A 301 3.52 -7.75 -14.04
CA HIS A 301 2.99 -6.63 -13.26
C HIS A 301 1.60 -6.18 -13.73
N ALA A 302 1.38 -6.07 -15.05
CA ALA A 302 0.07 -5.71 -15.58
C ALA A 302 -0.99 -6.77 -15.23
N GLU A 303 -0.68 -8.06 -15.37
CA GLU A 303 -1.58 -9.15 -14.99
C GLU A 303 -1.86 -9.19 -13.48
N LEU A 304 -0.83 -8.93 -12.65
CA LEU A 304 -0.98 -8.81 -11.20
C LEU A 304 -1.92 -7.65 -10.84
N GLY A 305 -1.69 -6.48 -11.44
CA GLY A 305 -2.50 -5.29 -11.20
C GLY A 305 -3.97 -5.51 -11.54
N ALA A 306 -4.25 -6.17 -12.66
CA ALA A 306 -5.60 -6.50 -13.09
C ALA A 306 -6.29 -7.45 -12.11
N VAL A 307 -5.65 -8.57 -11.75
CA VAL A 307 -6.27 -9.56 -10.84
C VAL A 307 -6.49 -8.98 -9.43
N MET A 308 -5.56 -8.17 -8.92
CA MET A 308 -5.72 -7.49 -7.62
C MET A 308 -6.89 -6.50 -7.65
N ASN A 309 -7.07 -5.74 -8.74
CA ASN A 309 -8.18 -4.81 -8.88
C ASN A 309 -9.54 -5.50 -9.02
N GLU A 310 -9.60 -6.56 -9.81
CA GLU A 310 -10.86 -7.25 -10.12
C GLU A 310 -11.33 -8.12 -8.95
N LYS A 311 -10.41 -8.83 -8.28
CA LYS A 311 -10.77 -9.91 -7.34
C LYS A 311 -10.40 -9.62 -5.89
N VAL A 312 -9.56 -8.62 -5.65
CA VAL A 312 -9.04 -8.26 -4.31
C VAL A 312 -9.34 -6.79 -3.99
N GLY A 313 -10.47 -6.31 -4.51
CA GLY A 313 -10.93 -4.93 -4.44
C GLY A 313 -11.72 -4.59 -3.17
N ILE A 314 -12.72 -3.72 -3.36
CA ILE A 314 -13.63 -3.24 -2.31
C ILE A 314 -14.55 -4.36 -1.82
N PHE A 315 -15.17 -5.07 -2.76
CA PHE A 315 -15.98 -6.25 -2.49
C PHE A 315 -15.14 -7.49 -2.77
N ARG A 316 -15.31 -8.50 -1.92
CA ARG A 316 -14.57 -9.76 -2.02
C ARG A 316 -15.51 -10.92 -1.74
N THR A 317 -15.29 -12.03 -2.42
CA THR A 317 -15.94 -13.32 -2.17
C THR A 317 -14.84 -14.38 -2.03
N ARG A 318 -15.13 -15.51 -1.36
CA ARG A 318 -14.17 -16.63 -1.31
C ARG A 318 -13.73 -17.05 -2.71
N GLU A 319 -14.70 -17.24 -3.60
CA GLU A 319 -14.46 -17.75 -4.96
C GLU A 319 -13.50 -16.84 -5.74
N GLU A 320 -13.75 -15.54 -5.76
CA GLU A 320 -12.88 -14.59 -6.47
C GLU A 320 -11.47 -14.53 -5.86
N LEU A 321 -11.38 -14.61 -4.53
CA LEU A 321 -10.10 -14.61 -3.83
C LEU A 321 -9.29 -15.88 -4.11
N GLU A 322 -9.92 -17.05 -4.16
CA GLU A 322 -9.27 -18.32 -4.52
C GLU A 322 -8.78 -18.28 -5.98
N GLN A 323 -9.59 -17.75 -6.90
CA GLN A 323 -9.16 -17.54 -8.28
C GLN A 323 -7.99 -16.53 -8.38
N ALA A 324 -7.96 -15.51 -7.52
CA ALA A 324 -6.85 -14.56 -7.45
C ALA A 324 -5.57 -15.24 -6.93
N LEU A 325 -5.70 -16.13 -5.94
CA LEU A 325 -4.60 -16.93 -5.40
C LEU A 325 -3.99 -17.84 -6.47
N ASP A 326 -4.83 -18.57 -7.21
CA ASP A 326 -4.38 -19.46 -8.29
C ASP A 326 -3.61 -18.68 -9.35
N LYS A 327 -4.16 -17.52 -9.78
CA LYS A 327 -3.49 -16.65 -10.74
C LYS A 327 -2.17 -16.11 -10.17
N LEU A 328 -2.13 -15.71 -8.90
CA LEU A 328 -0.90 -15.24 -8.28
C LEU A 328 0.18 -16.33 -8.25
N ILE A 329 -0.17 -17.58 -7.91
CA ILE A 329 0.75 -18.71 -7.91
C ILE A 329 1.33 -18.93 -9.32
N GLU A 330 0.48 -18.85 -10.35
CA GLU A 330 0.93 -18.88 -11.75
C GLU A 330 1.93 -17.74 -12.06
N LEU A 331 1.63 -16.51 -11.64
CA LEU A 331 2.50 -15.35 -11.84
C LEU A 331 3.84 -15.48 -11.10
N LYS A 332 3.84 -16.01 -9.87
CA LYS A 332 5.08 -16.32 -9.11
C LYS A 332 5.92 -17.37 -9.82
N ARG A 333 5.31 -18.40 -10.40
CA ARG A 333 6.04 -19.39 -11.22
C ARG A 333 6.65 -18.74 -12.46
N ARG A 334 5.89 -17.90 -13.17
CA ARG A 334 6.37 -17.17 -14.37
C ARG A 334 7.47 -16.17 -14.05
N TYR A 335 7.48 -15.58 -12.85
CA TYR A 335 8.57 -14.72 -12.39
C TYR A 335 9.95 -15.41 -12.41
N GLY A 336 9.98 -16.73 -12.21
CA GLY A 336 11.20 -17.53 -12.30
C GLY A 336 11.90 -17.45 -13.66
N ASP A 337 11.15 -17.22 -14.74
CA ASP A 337 11.63 -17.10 -16.13
C ASP A 337 11.66 -15.64 -16.63
N VAL A 338 11.62 -14.68 -15.70
CA VAL A 338 11.81 -13.26 -16.04
C VAL A 338 13.27 -12.99 -16.37
N GLY A 339 13.51 -12.44 -17.56
CA GLY A 339 14.80 -11.90 -17.98
C GLY A 339 14.68 -10.44 -18.42
N VAL A 340 15.57 -9.58 -17.92
CA VAL A 340 15.67 -8.19 -18.37
C VAL A 340 16.32 -8.10 -19.75
N SER A 341 16.04 -7.03 -20.46
CA SER A 341 16.46 -6.85 -21.85
C SER A 341 17.93 -6.42 -21.98
N SER A 342 18.55 -5.95 -20.89
CA SER A 342 19.95 -5.56 -20.84
C SER A 342 20.61 -6.01 -19.54
N PRO A 343 21.82 -6.59 -19.58
CA PRO A 343 22.58 -6.96 -18.38
C PRO A 343 23.23 -5.75 -17.68
N VAL A 344 23.15 -4.56 -18.28
CA VAL A 344 23.70 -3.32 -17.72
C VAL A 344 22.97 -2.99 -16.41
N ARG A 345 23.70 -2.57 -15.38
CA ARG A 345 23.12 -2.24 -14.06
C ARG A 345 22.83 -0.76 -13.86
N TYR A 346 23.71 0.10 -14.36
CA TYR A 346 23.53 1.54 -14.22
C TYR A 346 22.29 1.99 -15.00
N MET A 347 21.46 2.82 -14.36
CA MET A 347 20.24 3.41 -14.90
C MET A 347 19.28 2.37 -15.52
N ASN A 348 19.28 1.14 -15.03
CA ASN A 348 18.43 0.07 -15.54
C ASN A 348 17.14 -0.03 -14.73
N TYR A 349 16.11 0.69 -15.18
CA TYR A 349 14.78 0.66 -14.57
C TYR A 349 14.04 -0.67 -14.76
N GLU A 350 14.38 -1.45 -15.80
CA GLU A 350 13.79 -2.78 -15.99
C GLU A 350 14.30 -3.77 -14.93
N LEU A 351 15.59 -3.65 -14.56
CA LEU A 351 16.18 -4.40 -13.45
C LEU A 351 15.52 -4.05 -12.12
N THR A 352 15.39 -2.75 -11.79
CA THR A 352 14.71 -2.36 -10.54
C THR A 352 13.25 -2.80 -10.53
N ALA A 353 12.51 -2.65 -11.64
CA ALA A 353 11.14 -3.12 -11.75
C ALA A 353 11.02 -4.64 -11.56
N ALA A 354 11.99 -5.43 -12.05
CA ALA A 354 12.01 -6.87 -11.84
C ALA A 354 12.30 -7.27 -10.38
N LEU A 355 13.09 -6.47 -9.64
CA LEU A 355 13.30 -6.67 -8.20
C LEU A 355 12.05 -6.30 -7.40
N GLU A 356 11.44 -5.17 -7.72
CA GLU A 356 10.20 -4.69 -7.09
C GLU A 356 9.02 -5.63 -7.35
N LEU A 357 8.93 -6.22 -8.54
CA LEU A 357 7.89 -7.18 -8.89
C LEU A 357 7.89 -8.41 -7.96
N GLU A 358 9.05 -8.90 -7.53
CA GLU A 358 9.11 -10.01 -6.58
C GLU A 358 8.46 -9.62 -5.25
N ALA A 359 8.78 -8.44 -4.73
CA ALA A 359 8.17 -7.92 -3.52
C ALA A 359 6.66 -7.68 -3.69
N MET A 360 6.22 -7.20 -4.86
CA MET A 360 4.80 -7.06 -5.17
C MET A 360 4.07 -8.40 -5.14
N LEU A 361 4.66 -9.46 -5.71
CA LEU A 361 4.08 -10.80 -5.73
C LEU A 361 3.98 -11.38 -4.31
N ASP A 362 5.01 -11.20 -3.48
CA ASP A 362 5.02 -11.64 -2.08
C ASP A 362 3.98 -10.90 -1.24
N VAL A 363 3.95 -9.57 -1.35
CA VAL A 363 2.96 -8.72 -0.68
C VAL A 363 1.54 -9.13 -1.09
N SER A 364 1.26 -9.24 -2.39
CA SER A 364 -0.06 -9.69 -2.88
C SER A 364 -0.45 -11.06 -2.34
N HIS A 365 0.51 -11.98 -2.17
CA HIS A 365 0.24 -13.30 -1.60
C HIS A 365 -0.30 -13.20 -0.17
N THR A 366 0.33 -12.34 0.65
CA THR A 366 -0.12 -12.11 2.03
C THR A 366 -1.47 -11.41 2.10
N ILE A 367 -1.75 -10.47 1.18
CA ILE A 367 -3.06 -9.77 1.09
C ILE A 367 -4.16 -10.78 0.77
N ILE A 368 -3.96 -11.62 -0.27
CA ILE A 368 -4.96 -12.57 -0.74
C ILE A 368 -5.22 -13.63 0.33
N LEU A 369 -4.19 -14.27 0.87
CA LEU A 369 -4.38 -15.31 1.89
C LEU A 369 -5.01 -14.76 3.17
N GLY A 370 -4.60 -13.56 3.61
CA GLY A 370 -5.24 -12.89 4.74
C GLY A 370 -6.72 -12.63 4.49
N ALA A 371 -7.06 -12.18 3.28
CA ALA A 371 -8.44 -11.92 2.88
C ALA A 371 -9.29 -13.19 2.74
N ILE A 372 -8.70 -14.32 2.32
CA ILE A 372 -9.38 -15.62 2.23
C ILE A 372 -9.72 -16.11 3.63
N LEU A 373 -8.72 -16.15 4.52
CA LEU A 373 -8.87 -16.72 5.85
C LEU A 373 -9.80 -15.89 6.73
N ARG A 374 -9.75 -14.55 6.64
CA ARG A 374 -10.57 -13.66 7.47
C ARG A 374 -12.03 -13.66 7.02
N GLU A 375 -12.82 -14.56 7.61
CA GLU A 375 -14.26 -14.74 7.33
C GLU A 375 -15.14 -13.74 8.11
N GLU A 376 -14.92 -12.45 7.89
CA GLU A 376 -15.77 -11.37 8.40
C GLU A 376 -15.76 -10.15 7.48
N SER A 377 -16.56 -9.13 7.80
CA SER A 377 -16.42 -7.80 7.21
C SER A 377 -16.07 -6.77 8.28
N ARG A 378 -14.90 -6.15 8.16
CA ARG A 378 -14.37 -5.15 9.09
C ARG A 378 -13.66 -4.05 8.33
N GLY A 379 -14.14 -2.81 8.48
CA GLY A 379 -13.51 -1.64 7.87
C GLY A 379 -13.46 -1.74 6.34
N ALA A 380 -12.25 -1.67 5.78
CA ALA A 380 -12.02 -1.75 4.34
C ALA A 380 -11.98 -3.18 3.79
N HIS A 381 -11.90 -4.19 4.66
CA HIS A 381 -12.08 -5.59 4.27
C HIS A 381 -13.58 -5.93 4.31
N PHE A 382 -14.19 -6.14 3.15
CA PHE A 382 -15.61 -6.43 3.04
C PHE A 382 -15.85 -7.70 2.21
N ARG A 383 -16.27 -8.76 2.89
CA ARG A 383 -16.63 -10.06 2.33
C ARG A 383 -18.13 -10.10 2.11
N THR A 384 -18.59 -10.16 0.87
CA THR A 384 -20.03 -10.18 0.56
C THR A 384 -20.69 -11.50 0.99
N ASP A 385 -19.89 -12.55 1.15
CA ASP A 385 -20.24 -13.85 1.74
C ASP A 385 -20.16 -13.85 3.29
N PHE A 386 -19.52 -12.85 3.92
CA PHE A 386 -19.44 -12.66 5.38
C PHE A 386 -19.64 -11.19 5.76
N LYS A 387 -20.87 -10.67 5.66
CA LYS A 387 -21.17 -9.22 5.68
C LYS A 387 -21.05 -8.54 7.04
N THR A 388 -20.95 -9.30 8.12
CA THR A 388 -20.97 -8.78 9.50
C THR A 388 -19.58 -8.76 10.11
N ARG A 389 -19.33 -7.79 10.97
CA ARG A 389 -18.18 -7.81 11.88
C ARG A 389 -18.35 -8.93 12.89
N ASN A 390 -17.31 -9.74 13.10
CA ASN A 390 -17.34 -10.86 14.03
C ASN A 390 -16.24 -10.69 15.09
N ASP A 391 -16.57 -10.02 16.20
CA ASP A 391 -15.61 -9.82 17.29
C ASP A 391 -15.33 -11.10 18.10
N GLY A 392 -16.21 -12.10 18.05
CA GLY A 392 -16.00 -13.37 18.75
C GLY A 392 -14.84 -14.16 18.15
N ASP A 393 -14.85 -14.30 16.82
CA ASP A 393 -13.84 -15.09 16.13
C ASP A 393 -12.72 -14.27 15.52
N TRP A 394 -12.89 -12.96 15.27
CA TRP A 394 -11.96 -12.18 14.44
C TRP A 394 -11.45 -10.87 15.07
N LEU A 395 -11.62 -10.70 16.38
CA LEU A 395 -10.95 -9.61 17.13
C LEU A 395 -9.45 -9.90 17.35
N LYS A 396 -8.72 -10.06 16.24
CA LYS A 396 -7.31 -10.41 16.19
C LYS A 396 -6.64 -9.77 14.98
N HIS A 397 -5.33 -9.63 15.05
CA HIS A 397 -4.46 -9.28 13.93
C HIS A 397 -4.09 -10.54 13.13
N THR A 398 -4.05 -10.42 11.81
CA THR A 398 -3.50 -11.45 10.91
C THR A 398 -2.00 -11.23 10.82
N ILE A 399 -1.20 -12.27 11.05
CA ILE A 399 0.27 -12.22 11.00
C ILE A 399 0.76 -13.19 9.92
N ALA A 400 1.46 -12.68 8.93
CA ALA A 400 2.06 -13.46 7.85
C ALA A 400 3.57 -13.58 8.04
N ARG A 401 4.09 -14.80 7.96
CA ARG A 401 5.53 -15.10 7.88
C ARG A 401 5.86 -15.87 6.62
N MET A 402 7.10 -15.78 6.17
CA MET A 402 7.58 -16.60 5.07
C MET A 402 7.74 -18.03 5.58
N GLY A 403 7.08 -18.99 4.92
CA GLY A 403 7.27 -20.41 5.16
C GLY A 403 8.50 -20.95 4.45
N ASP A 404 8.91 -22.18 4.81
CA ASP A 404 10.10 -22.83 4.25
C ASP A 404 10.02 -23.05 2.73
N ASP A 405 8.81 -23.13 2.17
CA ASP A 405 8.54 -23.28 0.74
C ASP A 405 8.35 -21.94 0.01
N GLY A 406 8.50 -20.81 0.70
CA GLY A 406 8.29 -19.47 0.17
C GLY A 406 6.81 -19.05 0.07
N SER A 407 5.89 -19.84 0.63
CA SER A 407 4.48 -19.47 0.78
C SER A 407 4.20 -18.83 2.15
N PRO A 408 3.18 -17.96 2.27
CA PRO A 408 2.83 -17.36 3.56
C PRO A 408 2.26 -18.36 4.56
N VAL A 409 2.88 -18.44 5.73
CA VAL A 409 2.32 -19.08 6.91
C VAL A 409 1.59 -18.02 7.72
N LEU A 410 0.26 -18.15 7.81
CA LEU A 410 -0.57 -17.23 8.56
C LEU A 410 -0.78 -17.71 9.99
N SER A 411 -0.70 -16.77 10.92
CA SER A 411 -1.01 -16.94 12.33
C SER A 411 -1.80 -15.72 12.80
N PHE A 412 -2.19 -15.71 14.06
CA PHE A 412 -3.00 -14.63 14.62
C PHE A 412 -2.45 -14.14 15.94
N LYS A 413 -2.64 -12.85 16.19
CA LYS A 413 -2.23 -12.17 17.42
C LYS A 413 -3.41 -11.39 17.98
N ASP A 414 -3.66 -11.51 19.27
CA ASP A 414 -4.78 -10.79 19.89
C ASP A 414 -4.62 -9.28 19.79
N VAL A 415 -5.75 -8.58 19.67
CA VAL A 415 -5.77 -7.11 19.73
C VAL A 415 -5.54 -6.68 21.18
N THR A 416 -4.56 -5.81 21.41
CA THR A 416 -4.34 -5.20 22.73
C THR A 416 -5.42 -4.14 23.00
N ILE A 417 -6.45 -4.52 23.75
CA ILE A 417 -7.49 -3.59 24.22
C ILE A 417 -6.95 -2.80 25.41
N THR A 418 -6.98 -1.47 25.31
CA THR A 418 -6.50 -0.58 26.36
C THR A 418 -7.66 0.19 27.01
N ARG A 419 -7.80 1.49 26.71
CA ARG A 419 -8.78 2.37 27.36
C ARG A 419 -10.18 2.29 26.77
N TYR A 420 -10.28 2.02 25.47
CA TYR A 420 -11.55 1.99 24.74
C TYR A 420 -11.94 0.55 24.44
N GLN A 421 -13.10 0.14 24.94
CA GLN A 421 -13.67 -1.17 24.65
C GLN A 421 -14.20 -1.20 23.21
N PRO A 422 -14.00 -2.30 22.45
CA PRO A 422 -14.55 -2.43 21.11
C PRO A 422 -16.08 -2.29 21.13
N THR A 423 -16.58 -1.35 20.34
CA THR A 423 -18.02 -1.15 20.12
C THR A 423 -18.33 -1.16 18.64
N GLU A 424 -19.57 -1.50 18.28
CA GLU A 424 -20.05 -1.34 16.91
C GLU A 424 -19.87 0.10 16.43
N ARG A 425 -19.28 0.28 15.25
CA ARG A 425 -19.14 1.61 14.65
C ARG A 425 -20.51 2.05 14.15
N LYS A 426 -21.09 3.06 14.79
CA LYS A 426 -22.27 3.77 14.30
C LYS A 426 -21.78 4.94 13.45
N TYR A 427 -22.22 5.00 12.20
CA TYR A 427 -21.83 6.03 11.24
C TYR A 427 -23.00 6.95 10.89
#